data_AF-A0A257LDM4-F1
#
_entry.id   AF-A0A257LDM4-F1
#
_cell.length_a   1.000
_cell.length_b   1.000
_cell.length_c   1.000
_cell.angle_alpha   90.00
_cell.angle_beta   90.00
_cell.angle_gamma   90.00
#
_symmetry.space_group_name_H-M   'P 1'
#
loop_
_entity.id
_entity.type
_entity.pdbx_description
1 polymer ?
#
loop_
_entity_poly.entity_id
_entity_poly.type
_entity_poly.pdbx_seq_one_letter_code
_entity_poly.pdbx_strand_id
1 'polypeptide(L)'
;MKNKLAFHIILLISLCVSFKGALAQQADEELAAQFFSNKEYAKAADMYEKLLNKNARSMYFYDNLLSCYIAQTDFQKAQKLVSKQSRKFEENSFYQVDQGYVLNLQKKNKEANEVFDKLLQKMPANDNSIYELSKAFEKRNEKQYAVDALVKGRKILKSELIFAGELGSLYSEMHIVPNMVEEYLNVLVQDERLTDEVQGYLQNSLQNAAEYAVLKQALLKKMKEYPERNTFPEMLIWYHVQNNEYESALIYAKSLDRKNKENGRRLIELGLLAQSNEKWDASIAIFKQVQSLGKDKPFYAYSKNEEIGSRSKKILSGNYTNQELVTLDAEYELLLNEFGKTPSMASTMRNQANLRAFYLNSYDSAITEYEQIIKMPRVDRNLQAECKLELADFYVMKGEVWEAMLLYGQVDKDFLQEPLGQEAKFRNARLSYYLGEFDWAKAQLDVLKTATTQLIANNALELSLLIQDNTVDSNTEPLKMFATADLNYVQNNTKTALQQLDSISLLFPKHSLSDDILYKKAQIYYRKKDYQTAALYFQKVVDEYGSDILGDNALYQLAKLNQNQLNNPEAAKKLYEKFIDTYSGSFFLTDCRKQFRLLRGDILE
;
A
#
# COMPACT_ATOMS: atom_id res chain seq x y z
N MET A 1 -68.92 40.28 1.52
CA MET A 1 -68.23 39.19 0.78
C MET A 1 -67.37 39.66 -0.40
N LYS A 2 -67.83 40.59 -1.26
CA LYS A 2 -67.05 41.05 -2.44
C LYS A 2 -65.65 41.62 -2.13
N ASN A 3 -65.48 42.36 -1.02
CA ASN A 3 -64.18 42.98 -0.69
C ASN A 3 -63.13 41.98 -0.16
N LYS A 4 -63.54 40.86 0.44
CA LYS A 4 -62.60 39.81 0.88
C LYS A 4 -62.08 38.99 -0.31
N LEU A 5 -62.91 38.78 -1.33
CA LEU A 5 -62.54 38.06 -2.55
C LEU A 5 -61.51 38.85 -3.37
N ALA A 6 -61.68 40.17 -3.48
CA ALA A 6 -60.73 41.05 -4.17
C ALA A 6 -59.34 41.05 -3.52
N PHE A 7 -59.28 41.05 -2.19
CA PHE A 7 -58.00 41.00 -1.46
C PHE A 7 -57.24 39.68 -1.66
N HIS A 8 -57.94 38.54 -1.68
CA HIS A 8 -57.32 37.24 -1.93
C HIS A 8 -56.84 37.10 -3.39
N ILE A 9 -57.55 37.70 -4.35
CA ILE A 9 -57.14 37.73 -5.76
C ILE A 9 -55.87 38.58 -5.94
N ILE A 10 -55.77 39.73 -5.28
CA ILE A 10 -54.57 40.58 -5.33
C ILE A 10 -53.36 39.87 -4.68
N LEU A 11 -53.57 39.16 -3.58
CA LEU A 11 -52.52 38.37 -2.92
C LEU A 11 -52.03 37.20 -3.81
N LEU A 12 -52.94 36.52 -4.50
CA LEU A 12 -52.60 35.43 -5.44
C LEU A 12 -51.87 35.97 -6.68
N ILE A 13 -52.27 37.13 -7.21
CA ILE A 13 -51.58 37.79 -8.33
C ILE A 13 -50.18 38.24 -7.89
N SER A 14 -50.03 38.79 -6.68
CA SER A 14 -48.73 39.12 -6.11
C SER A 14 -47.82 37.89 -5.97
N LEU A 15 -48.35 36.76 -5.49
CA LEU A 15 -47.60 35.50 -5.38
C LEU A 15 -47.17 34.94 -6.75
N CYS A 16 -48.05 35.00 -7.76
CA CYS A 16 -47.74 34.53 -9.11
C CYS A 16 -46.72 35.43 -9.84
N VAL A 17 -46.68 36.72 -9.53
CA VAL A 17 -45.67 37.65 -10.08
C VAL A 17 -44.29 37.40 -9.47
N SER A 18 -44.22 37.09 -8.16
CA SER A 18 -42.97 36.71 -7.49
C SER A 18 -42.39 35.39 -8.02
N PHE A 19 -43.24 34.42 -8.36
CA PHE A 19 -42.81 33.11 -8.86
C PHE A 19 -42.25 33.15 -10.30
N LYS A 20 -42.78 34.03 -11.16
CA LYS A 20 -42.26 34.26 -12.52
C LYS A 20 -40.87 34.91 -12.54
N GLY A 21 -40.58 35.77 -11.56
CA GLY A 21 -39.28 36.43 -11.44
C GLY A 21 -38.13 35.45 -11.12
N ALA A 22 -38.38 34.46 -10.26
CA ALA A 22 -37.39 33.45 -9.88
C ALA A 22 -37.08 32.48 -11.03
N LEU A 23 -38.10 32.01 -11.75
CA LEU A 23 -37.93 31.10 -12.90
C LEU A 23 -37.22 31.78 -14.09
N ALA A 24 -37.49 33.07 -14.33
CA ALA A 24 -36.82 33.82 -15.39
C ALA A 24 -35.34 34.08 -15.10
N GLN A 25 -34.99 34.31 -13.83
CA GLN A 25 -33.60 34.53 -13.43
C GLN A 25 -32.75 33.26 -13.56
N GLN A 26 -33.32 32.09 -13.23
CA GLN A 26 -32.66 30.81 -13.39
C GLN A 26 -32.41 30.46 -14.87
N ALA A 27 -33.38 30.75 -15.75
CA ALA A 27 -33.22 30.55 -17.19
C ALA A 27 -32.15 31.47 -17.82
N ASP A 28 -32.07 32.75 -17.39
CA ASP A 28 -31.03 33.68 -17.84
C ASP A 28 -29.63 33.22 -17.40
N GLU A 29 -29.49 32.66 -16.19
CA GLU A 29 -28.23 32.14 -15.66
C GLU A 29 -27.75 30.89 -16.42
N GLU A 30 -28.63 29.91 -16.64
CA GLU A 30 -28.31 28.69 -17.39
C GLU A 30 -27.86 29.01 -18.82
N LEU A 31 -28.55 29.95 -19.49
CA LEU A 31 -28.19 30.39 -20.83
C LEU A 31 -26.86 31.15 -20.87
N ALA A 32 -26.57 31.99 -19.86
CA ALA A 32 -25.27 32.66 -19.74
C ALA A 32 -24.13 31.65 -19.54
N ALA A 33 -24.35 30.62 -18.73
CA ALA A 33 -23.41 29.53 -18.51
C ALA A 33 -23.20 28.69 -19.78
N GLN A 34 -24.26 28.45 -20.56
CA GLN A 34 -24.19 27.76 -21.84
C GLN A 34 -23.33 28.53 -22.85
N PHE A 35 -23.56 29.84 -23.01
CA PHE A 35 -22.71 30.66 -23.89
C PHE A 35 -21.26 30.68 -23.43
N PHE A 36 -21.01 30.73 -22.12
CA PHE A 36 -19.67 30.67 -21.55
C PHE A 36 -18.96 29.35 -21.90
N SER A 37 -19.65 28.21 -21.70
CA SER A 37 -19.13 26.87 -22.01
C SER A 37 -18.84 26.71 -23.51
N ASN A 38 -19.69 27.27 -24.36
CA ASN A 38 -19.52 27.30 -25.82
C ASN A 38 -18.43 28.28 -26.30
N LYS A 39 -17.72 28.98 -25.39
CA LYS A 39 -16.73 30.02 -25.70
C LYS A 39 -17.30 31.23 -26.45
N GLU A 40 -18.61 31.43 -26.41
CA GLU A 40 -19.31 32.59 -26.96
C GLU A 40 -19.24 33.78 -25.98
N TYR A 41 -18.01 34.20 -25.64
CA TYR A 41 -17.74 35.12 -24.53
C TYR A 41 -18.42 36.50 -24.64
N ALA A 42 -18.63 37.00 -25.86
CA ALA A 42 -19.33 38.27 -26.06
C ALA A 42 -20.80 38.18 -25.62
N LYS A 43 -21.51 37.12 -26.04
CA LYS A 43 -22.90 36.88 -25.65
C LYS A 43 -23.03 36.58 -24.17
N ALA A 44 -22.10 35.77 -23.64
CA ALA A 44 -22.04 35.48 -22.21
C ALA A 44 -21.82 36.77 -21.38
N ALA A 45 -20.91 37.65 -21.80
CA ALA A 45 -20.66 38.93 -21.13
C ALA A 45 -21.92 39.80 -21.05
N ASP A 46 -22.65 39.97 -22.15
CA ASP A 46 -23.89 40.77 -22.16
C ASP A 46 -24.94 40.24 -21.17
N MET A 47 -25.01 38.92 -21.01
CA MET A 47 -25.92 38.29 -20.05
C MET A 47 -25.43 38.44 -18.61
N TYR A 48 -24.15 38.15 -18.35
CA TYR A 48 -23.57 38.29 -17.01
C TYR A 48 -23.54 39.75 -16.53
N GLU A 49 -23.39 40.75 -17.41
CA GLU A 49 -23.55 42.16 -17.07
C GLU A 49 -24.95 42.45 -16.51
N LYS A 50 -25.99 41.95 -17.17
CA LYS A 50 -27.39 42.12 -16.73
C LYS A 50 -27.64 41.42 -15.40
N LEU A 51 -27.14 40.19 -15.26
CA LEU A 51 -27.27 39.39 -14.04
C LEU A 51 -26.53 40.03 -12.85
N LEU A 52 -25.30 40.50 -13.05
CA LEU A 52 -24.52 41.18 -12.03
C LEU A 52 -25.13 42.53 -11.63
N ASN A 53 -25.73 43.26 -12.57
CA ASN A 53 -26.45 44.50 -12.23
C ASN A 53 -27.68 44.23 -11.36
N LYS A 54 -28.37 43.09 -11.55
CA LYS A 54 -29.50 42.65 -10.69
C LYS A 54 -29.01 42.16 -9.33
N ASN A 55 -27.91 41.41 -9.27
CA ASN A 55 -27.32 40.90 -8.04
C ASN A 55 -25.80 41.20 -7.97
N ALA A 56 -25.48 42.40 -7.51
CA ALA A 56 -24.09 42.88 -7.45
C ALA A 56 -23.20 42.12 -6.46
N ARG A 57 -23.76 41.30 -5.55
CA ARG A 57 -23.00 40.50 -4.57
C ARG A 57 -22.62 39.12 -5.10
N SER A 58 -23.16 38.70 -6.25
CA SER A 58 -22.87 37.37 -6.80
C SER A 58 -21.44 37.28 -7.29
N MET A 59 -20.60 36.55 -6.55
CA MET A 59 -19.22 36.28 -6.95
C MET A 59 -19.15 35.43 -8.22
N TYR A 60 -20.10 34.50 -8.39
CA TYR A 60 -20.22 33.68 -9.59
C TYR A 60 -20.44 34.52 -10.86
N PHE A 61 -21.40 35.45 -10.85
CA PHE A 61 -21.65 36.32 -12.01
C PHE A 61 -20.47 37.25 -12.29
N TYR A 62 -19.84 37.77 -11.24
CA TYR A 62 -18.66 38.61 -11.36
C TYR A 62 -17.48 37.86 -11.99
N ASP A 63 -17.15 36.67 -11.49
CA ASP A 63 -16.01 35.88 -11.94
C ASP A 63 -16.16 35.46 -13.40
N ASN A 64 -17.36 35.03 -13.79
CA ASN A 64 -17.65 34.67 -15.17
C ASN A 64 -17.61 35.89 -16.10
N LEU A 65 -18.13 37.05 -15.66
CA LEU A 65 -18.06 38.27 -16.45
C LEU A 65 -16.62 38.74 -16.66
N LEU A 66 -15.82 38.77 -15.59
CA LEU A 66 -14.42 39.13 -15.66
C LEU A 66 -13.65 38.18 -16.59
N SER A 67 -13.90 36.88 -16.49
CA SER A 67 -13.33 35.86 -17.38
C SER A 67 -13.73 36.09 -18.84
N CYS A 68 -14.98 36.46 -19.11
CA CYS A 68 -15.42 36.81 -20.46
C CYS A 68 -14.66 38.00 -21.03
N TYR A 69 -14.48 39.07 -20.25
CA TYR A 69 -13.73 40.24 -20.70
C TYR A 69 -12.25 39.93 -20.95
N ILE A 70 -11.63 39.14 -20.07
CA ILE A 70 -10.24 38.71 -20.22
C ILE A 70 -10.07 37.84 -21.48
N ALA A 71 -10.95 36.87 -21.71
CA ALA A 71 -10.91 36.01 -22.89
C ALA A 71 -11.09 36.78 -24.20
N GLN A 72 -11.83 37.90 -24.17
CA GLN A 72 -12.00 38.83 -25.29
C GLN A 72 -10.86 39.85 -25.40
N THR A 73 -9.89 39.85 -24.47
CA THR A 73 -8.85 40.88 -24.35
C THR A 73 -9.39 42.31 -24.17
N ASP A 74 -10.64 42.45 -23.75
CA ASP A 74 -11.26 43.75 -23.45
C ASP A 74 -10.86 44.22 -22.05
N PHE A 75 -9.58 44.58 -21.93
CA PHE A 75 -9.01 45.02 -20.66
C PHE A 75 -9.61 46.34 -20.17
N GLN A 76 -10.20 47.15 -21.06
CA GLN A 76 -10.88 48.37 -20.65
C GLN A 76 -12.15 48.08 -19.86
N LYS A 77 -12.99 47.14 -20.34
CA LYS A 77 -14.17 46.69 -19.59
C LYS A 77 -13.78 45.93 -18.34
N ALA A 78 -12.77 45.07 -18.40
CA ALA A 78 -12.25 44.39 -17.22
C ALA A 78 -11.80 45.37 -16.14
N GLN A 79 -11.01 46.40 -16.49
CA GLN A 79 -10.54 47.41 -15.54
C GLN A 79 -11.70 48.19 -14.91
N LYS A 80 -12.71 48.56 -15.70
CA LYS A 80 -13.92 49.23 -15.21
C LYS A 80 -14.70 48.34 -14.26
N LEU A 81 -14.85 47.05 -14.58
CA LEU A 81 -15.55 46.07 -13.75
C LEU A 81 -14.86 45.92 -12.39
N VAL A 82 -13.57 45.59 -12.37
CA VAL A 82 -12.82 45.37 -11.12
C VAL A 82 -12.78 46.66 -10.28
N SER A 83 -12.65 47.83 -10.91
CA SER A 83 -12.68 49.12 -10.21
C SER A 83 -14.05 49.45 -9.60
N LYS A 84 -15.14 49.14 -10.32
CA LYS A 84 -16.50 49.36 -9.83
C LYS A 84 -16.82 48.41 -8.68
N GLN A 85 -16.45 47.14 -8.82
CA GLN A 85 -16.76 46.10 -7.85
C GLN A 85 -15.98 46.31 -6.54
N SER A 86 -14.68 46.57 -6.63
CA SER A 86 -13.83 46.78 -5.46
C SER A 86 -14.21 48.02 -4.64
N ARG A 87 -14.66 49.11 -5.29
CA ARG A 87 -15.18 50.31 -4.60
C ARG A 87 -16.50 50.05 -3.90
N LYS A 88 -17.32 49.16 -4.44
CA LYS A 88 -18.64 48.83 -3.86
C LYS A 88 -18.52 47.88 -2.68
N PHE A 89 -17.48 47.04 -2.67
CA PHE A 89 -17.25 46.00 -1.67
C PHE A 89 -15.78 46.09 -1.19
N GLU A 90 -15.46 47.17 -0.49
CA GLU A 90 -14.09 47.50 -0.10
C GLU A 90 -13.44 46.46 0.83
N GLU A 91 -14.25 45.72 1.58
CA GLU A 91 -13.78 44.68 2.52
C GLU A 91 -13.45 43.34 1.84
N ASN A 92 -13.93 43.10 0.61
CA ASN A 92 -13.72 41.83 -0.07
C ASN A 92 -12.36 41.82 -0.80
N SER A 93 -11.46 40.96 -0.35
CA SER A 93 -10.07 40.96 -0.82
C SER A 93 -9.93 40.46 -2.26
N PHE A 94 -10.81 39.56 -2.71
CA PHE A 94 -10.80 39.05 -4.08
C PHE A 94 -11.00 40.17 -5.11
N TYR A 95 -11.95 41.07 -4.88
CA TYR A 95 -12.17 42.20 -5.80
C TYR A 95 -11.03 43.21 -5.80
N GLN A 96 -10.34 43.37 -4.67
CA GLN A 96 -9.18 44.26 -4.59
C GLN A 96 -7.98 43.69 -5.36
N VAL A 97 -7.68 42.39 -5.16
CA VAL A 97 -6.59 41.70 -5.86
C VAL A 97 -6.84 41.65 -7.37
N ASP A 98 -8.10 41.49 -7.79
CA ASP A 98 -8.44 41.48 -9.21
C ASP A 98 -8.08 42.77 -9.95
N GLN A 99 -7.95 43.91 -9.24
CA GLN A 99 -7.45 45.14 -9.85
C GLN A 99 -6.00 45.00 -10.31
N GLY A 100 -5.12 44.49 -9.44
CA GLY A 100 -3.72 44.27 -9.78
C GLY A 100 -3.56 43.14 -10.81
N TYR A 101 -4.36 42.08 -10.70
CA TYR A 101 -4.37 41.00 -11.68
C TYR A 101 -4.69 41.48 -13.11
N VAL A 102 -5.72 42.33 -13.28
CA VAL A 102 -6.05 42.90 -14.59
C VAL A 102 -4.94 43.82 -15.10
N LEU A 103 -4.24 44.54 -14.23
CA LEU A 103 -3.06 45.34 -14.59
C LEU A 103 -1.88 44.44 -15.05
N ASN A 104 -1.64 43.30 -14.38
CA ASN A 104 -0.65 42.32 -14.81
C ASN A 104 -0.97 41.76 -16.21
N LEU A 105 -2.24 41.45 -16.50
CA LEU A 105 -2.65 41.02 -17.85
C LEU A 105 -2.44 42.10 -18.92
N GLN A 106 -2.47 43.38 -18.54
CA GLN A 106 -2.13 44.52 -19.40
C GLN A 106 -0.60 44.77 -19.52
N LYS A 107 0.25 43.92 -18.93
CA LYS A 107 1.70 44.10 -18.83
C LYS A 107 2.13 45.34 -18.02
N LYS A 108 1.26 45.83 -17.13
CA LYS A 108 1.54 46.96 -16.24
C LYS A 108 1.96 46.49 -14.84
N ASN A 109 2.97 45.62 -14.80
CA ASN A 109 3.33 44.90 -13.59
C ASN A 109 3.74 45.82 -12.43
N LYS A 110 4.37 46.96 -12.72
CA LYS A 110 4.73 47.94 -11.69
C LYS A 110 3.48 48.52 -10.99
N GLU A 111 2.47 48.91 -11.76
CA GLU A 111 1.21 49.44 -11.22
C GLU A 111 0.44 48.36 -10.45
N ALA A 112 0.48 47.10 -10.93
CA ALA A 112 -0.12 45.97 -10.22
C ALA A 112 0.55 45.73 -8.86
N ASN A 113 1.88 45.73 -8.81
CA ASN A 113 2.63 45.57 -7.57
C ASN A 113 2.34 46.70 -6.57
N GLU A 114 2.22 47.95 -7.05
CA GLU A 114 1.82 49.08 -6.20
C GLU A 114 0.41 48.88 -5.59
N VAL A 115 -0.52 48.27 -6.33
CA VAL A 115 -1.84 47.89 -5.81
C VAL A 115 -1.68 46.81 -4.73
N PHE A 116 -0.94 45.74 -5.01
CA PHE A 116 -0.75 44.62 -4.07
C PHE A 116 -0.05 45.05 -2.77
N ASP A 117 1.03 45.81 -2.87
CA ASP A 117 1.77 46.36 -1.72
C ASP A 117 0.88 47.22 -0.84
N LYS A 118 -0.01 48.01 -1.46
CA LYS A 118 -0.98 48.83 -0.73
C LYS A 118 -2.01 47.98 0.02
N LEU A 119 -2.45 46.85 -0.55
CA LEU A 119 -3.32 45.91 0.15
C LEU A 119 -2.61 45.32 1.37
N LEU A 120 -1.36 44.87 1.20
CA LEU A 120 -0.54 44.37 2.31
C LEU A 120 -0.34 45.44 3.40
N GLN A 121 -0.20 46.72 3.05
CA GLN A 121 -0.05 47.82 4.03
C GLN A 121 -1.31 48.12 4.83
N LYS A 122 -2.49 47.84 4.29
CA LYS A 122 -3.78 48.18 4.90
C LYS A 122 -4.49 47.01 5.57
N MET A 123 -3.82 45.87 5.68
CA MET A 123 -4.41 44.67 6.29
C MET A 123 -4.89 44.96 7.72
N PRO A 124 -6.13 44.58 8.07
CA PRO A 124 -6.62 44.68 9.43
C PRO A 124 -5.98 43.60 10.32
N ALA A 125 -5.95 43.83 11.63
CA ALA A 125 -5.57 42.83 12.62
C ALA A 125 -6.71 41.81 12.84
N ASN A 126 -7.05 41.07 11.78
CA ASN A 126 -8.08 40.04 11.78
C ASN A 126 -7.61 38.83 10.95
N ASP A 127 -7.65 37.65 11.56
CA ASP A 127 -7.20 36.40 10.96
C ASP A 127 -7.95 36.04 9.67
N ASN A 128 -9.28 36.10 9.68
CA ASN A 128 -10.12 35.77 8.52
C ASN A 128 -9.85 36.71 7.33
N SER A 129 -9.73 38.02 7.58
CA SER A 129 -9.43 38.99 6.50
C SER A 129 -8.02 38.78 5.92
N ILE A 130 -7.05 38.43 6.75
CA ILE A 130 -5.67 38.14 6.30
C ILE A 130 -5.65 36.86 5.46
N TYR A 131 -6.35 35.82 5.92
CA TYR A 131 -6.49 34.56 5.19
C TYR A 131 -7.22 34.77 3.86
N GLU A 132 -8.33 35.51 3.84
CA GLU A 132 -9.07 35.85 2.61
C GLU A 132 -8.17 36.58 1.60
N LEU A 133 -7.35 37.53 2.05
CA LEU A 133 -6.39 38.21 1.19
C LEU A 133 -5.35 37.26 0.59
N SER A 134 -4.84 36.31 1.39
CA SER A 134 -3.94 35.27 0.90
C SER A 134 -4.61 34.39 -0.16
N LYS A 135 -5.84 33.90 0.10
CA LYS A 135 -6.62 33.11 -0.87
C LYS A 135 -6.91 33.90 -2.15
N ALA A 136 -7.14 35.21 -2.05
CA ALA A 136 -7.34 36.08 -3.20
C ALA A 136 -6.10 36.16 -4.10
N PHE A 137 -4.90 36.27 -3.50
CA PHE A 137 -3.64 36.20 -4.24
C PHE A 137 -3.41 34.81 -4.86
N GLU A 138 -3.67 33.73 -4.13
CA GLU A 138 -3.57 32.36 -4.63
C GLU A 138 -4.44 32.11 -5.86
N LYS A 139 -5.71 32.57 -5.83
CA LYS A 139 -6.64 32.47 -6.96
C LYS A 139 -6.06 33.05 -8.25
N ARG A 140 -5.19 34.07 -8.14
CA ARG A 140 -4.54 34.74 -9.27
C ARG A 140 -3.11 34.28 -9.53
N ASN A 141 -2.68 33.19 -8.88
CA ASN A 141 -1.34 32.62 -8.97
C ASN A 141 -0.23 33.59 -8.51
N GLU A 142 -0.57 34.57 -7.66
CA GLU A 142 0.36 35.53 -7.06
C GLU A 142 0.92 34.98 -5.73
N LYS A 143 1.55 33.80 -5.81
CA LYS A 143 1.91 32.99 -4.62
C LYS A 143 2.83 33.72 -3.64
N GLN A 144 3.78 34.52 -4.12
CA GLN A 144 4.67 35.29 -3.24
C GLN A 144 3.88 36.33 -2.42
N TYR A 145 2.90 37.01 -3.04
CA TYR A 145 2.05 37.96 -2.33
C TYR A 145 1.10 37.26 -1.34
N ALA A 146 0.65 36.04 -1.65
CA ALA A 146 -0.10 35.20 -0.71
C ALA A 146 0.72 34.87 0.54
N VAL A 147 2.00 34.50 0.36
CA VAL A 147 2.96 34.27 1.45
C VAL A 147 3.20 35.55 2.25
N ASP A 148 3.46 36.67 1.57
CA ASP A 148 3.74 37.96 2.22
C ASP A 148 2.55 38.44 3.07
N ALA A 149 1.32 38.20 2.62
CA ALA A 149 0.10 38.47 3.39
C ALA A 149 0.09 37.67 4.70
N LEU A 150 0.33 36.37 4.67
CA LEU A 150 0.31 35.53 5.87
C LEU A 150 1.47 35.87 6.83
N VAL A 151 2.69 36.03 6.30
CA VAL A 151 3.89 36.38 7.09
C VAL A 151 3.74 37.75 7.75
N LYS A 152 3.20 38.74 7.02
CA LYS A 152 2.91 40.04 7.62
C LYS A 152 1.76 39.96 8.61
N GLY A 153 0.76 39.12 8.33
CA GLY A 153 -0.34 38.80 9.23
C GLY A 153 0.13 38.31 10.60
N ARG A 154 1.09 37.39 10.63
CA ARG A 154 1.75 36.93 11.88
C ARG A 154 2.27 38.08 12.73
N LYS A 155 2.96 39.05 12.10
CA LYS A 155 3.50 40.24 12.79
C LYS A 155 2.39 41.15 13.33
N ILE A 156 1.32 41.35 12.56
CA ILE A 156 0.17 42.18 12.97
C ILE A 156 -0.57 41.54 14.15
N LEU A 157 -0.80 40.23 14.07
CA LEU A 157 -1.52 39.45 15.08
C LEU A 157 -0.65 39.06 16.28
N LYS A 158 0.68 39.25 16.19
CA LYS A 158 1.69 38.87 17.19
C LYS A 158 1.62 37.38 17.53
N SER A 159 1.42 36.55 16.51
CA SER A 159 1.36 35.09 16.64
C SER A 159 2.30 34.47 15.60
N GLU A 160 3.38 33.84 16.05
CA GLU A 160 4.40 33.28 15.16
C GLU A 160 3.95 31.98 14.48
N LEU A 161 3.01 31.24 15.08
CA LEU A 161 2.58 29.94 14.56
C LEU A 161 1.27 30.02 13.76
N ILE A 162 0.52 31.13 13.81
CA ILE A 162 -0.72 31.25 13.03
C ILE A 162 -0.42 31.08 11.53
N PHE A 163 -1.33 30.45 10.79
CA PHE A 163 -1.17 30.17 9.36
C PHE A 163 -0.04 29.19 8.99
N ALA A 164 0.46 28.36 9.92
CA ALA A 164 1.53 27.40 9.63
C ALA A 164 1.17 26.39 8.54
N GLY A 165 -0.05 25.84 8.56
CA GLY A 165 -0.51 24.91 7.52
C GLY A 165 -0.60 25.56 6.13
N GLU A 166 -1.18 26.75 6.08
CA GLU A 166 -1.34 27.56 4.86
C GLU A 166 0.02 27.94 4.26
N LEU A 167 0.95 28.44 5.08
CA LEU A 167 2.30 28.77 4.64
C LEU A 167 3.07 27.53 4.19
N GLY A 168 2.94 26.41 4.92
CA GLY A 168 3.52 25.13 4.52
C GLY A 168 3.05 24.69 3.14
N SER A 169 1.73 24.74 2.87
CA SER A 169 1.15 24.42 1.57
C SER A 169 1.67 25.33 0.45
N LEU A 170 1.71 26.64 0.69
CA LEU A 170 2.22 27.61 -0.29
C LEU A 170 3.70 27.38 -0.61
N TYR A 171 4.53 27.15 0.41
CA TYR A 171 5.94 26.86 0.22
C TYR A 171 6.17 25.52 -0.47
N SER A 172 5.33 24.50 -0.21
CA SER A 172 5.35 23.22 -0.94
C SER A 172 5.08 23.45 -2.44
N GLU A 173 4.02 24.18 -2.78
CA GLU A 173 3.68 24.50 -4.17
C GLU A 173 4.75 25.34 -4.89
N MET A 174 5.50 26.15 -4.15
CA MET A 174 6.61 26.96 -4.65
C MET A 174 7.95 26.22 -4.62
N HIS A 175 7.99 24.99 -4.10
CA HIS A 175 9.20 24.18 -3.92
C HIS A 175 10.28 24.85 -3.04
N ILE A 176 9.86 25.65 -2.06
CA ILE A 176 10.74 26.29 -1.07
C ILE A 176 10.87 25.37 0.16
N VAL A 177 11.62 24.28 -0.03
CA VAL A 177 11.69 23.15 0.91
C VAL A 177 12.05 23.56 2.35
N PRO A 178 13.07 24.40 2.63
CA PRO A 178 13.40 24.76 4.02
C PRO A 178 12.26 25.42 4.78
N ASN A 179 11.54 26.34 4.12
CA ASN A 179 10.41 27.04 4.71
C ASN A 179 9.20 26.10 4.85
N MET A 180 8.90 25.31 3.83
CA MET A 180 7.84 24.31 3.88
C MET A 180 8.00 23.36 5.08
N VAL A 181 9.20 22.79 5.23
CA VAL A 181 9.52 21.88 6.34
C VAL A 181 9.32 22.56 7.69
N GLU A 182 9.88 23.77 7.88
CA GLU A 182 9.77 24.49 9.15
C GLU A 182 8.29 24.75 9.50
N GLU A 183 7.47 25.14 8.52
CA GLU A 183 6.05 25.43 8.75
C GLU A 183 5.21 24.19 9.03
N TYR A 184 5.44 23.08 8.31
CA TYR A 184 4.77 21.82 8.65
C TYR A 184 5.17 21.30 10.04
N LEU A 185 6.42 21.50 10.47
CA LEU A 185 6.80 21.19 11.85
C LEU A 185 6.18 22.17 12.86
N ASN A 186 5.94 23.42 12.49
CA ASN A 186 5.21 24.38 13.34
C ASN A 186 3.75 23.99 13.54
N VAL A 187 3.11 23.32 12.57
CA VAL A 187 1.77 22.72 12.77
C VAL A 187 1.79 21.75 13.96
N LEU A 188 2.83 20.92 14.08
CA LEU A 188 2.98 19.98 15.19
C LEU A 188 3.31 20.65 16.53
N VAL A 189 3.89 21.85 16.52
CA VAL A 189 4.04 22.66 17.74
C VAL A 189 2.68 23.12 18.26
N GLN A 190 1.73 23.40 17.35
CA GLN A 190 0.38 23.84 17.70
C GLN A 190 -0.53 22.67 18.11
N ASP A 191 -0.48 21.56 17.36
CA ASP A 191 -1.30 20.38 17.62
C ASP A 191 -0.59 19.08 17.20
N GLU A 192 -0.11 18.33 18.18
CA GLU A 192 0.57 17.05 17.97
C GLU A 192 -0.33 15.97 17.34
N ARG A 193 -1.66 16.13 17.43
CA ARG A 193 -2.62 15.18 16.85
C ARG A 193 -2.59 15.18 15.32
N LEU A 194 -1.98 16.20 14.71
CA LEU A 194 -1.83 16.34 13.25
C LEU A 194 -0.56 15.64 12.71
N THR A 195 0.09 14.78 13.50
CA THR A 195 1.32 14.08 13.11
C THR A 195 1.14 13.30 11.80
N ASP A 196 0.08 12.50 11.67
CA ASP A 196 -0.14 11.68 10.47
C ASP A 196 -0.37 12.54 9.21
N GLU A 197 -1.07 13.67 9.37
CA GLU A 197 -1.33 14.62 8.29
C GLU A 197 -0.02 15.29 7.82
N VAL A 198 0.80 15.74 8.77
CA VAL A 198 2.11 16.33 8.47
C VAL A 198 3.08 15.33 7.86
N GLN A 199 3.06 14.07 8.30
CA GLN A 199 3.82 12.98 7.66
C GLN A 199 3.43 12.82 6.19
N GLY A 200 2.13 12.80 5.90
CA GLY A 200 1.61 12.74 4.53
C GLY A 200 2.04 13.94 3.68
N TYR A 201 1.95 15.15 4.21
CA TYR A 201 2.41 16.36 3.49
C TYR A 201 3.91 16.32 3.17
N LEU A 202 4.73 15.91 4.13
CA LEU A 202 6.18 15.80 3.94
C LEU A 202 6.55 14.68 2.95
N GLN A 203 5.90 13.51 3.03
CA GLN A 203 6.09 12.42 2.08
C GLN A 203 5.77 12.82 0.65
N ASN A 204 4.66 13.53 0.45
CA ASN A 204 4.24 13.95 -0.89
C ASN A 204 5.09 15.10 -1.47
N SER A 205 5.76 15.88 -0.62
CA SER A 205 6.49 17.08 -1.04
C SER A 205 8.00 16.88 -1.23
N LEU A 206 8.61 15.98 -0.45
CA LEU A 206 10.07 15.76 -0.48
C LEU A 206 10.44 14.72 -1.55
N GLN A 207 11.38 15.06 -2.42
CA GLN A 207 11.65 14.27 -3.64
C GLN A 207 13.03 13.59 -3.65
N ASN A 208 13.99 14.07 -2.86
CA ASN A 208 15.37 13.60 -2.91
C ASN A 208 16.09 13.67 -1.56
N ALA A 209 17.23 12.99 -1.46
CA ALA A 209 18.01 12.87 -0.23
C ALA A 209 18.46 14.22 0.37
N ALA A 210 18.71 15.24 -0.45
CA ALA A 210 19.11 16.56 0.04
C ALA A 210 17.94 17.25 0.77
N GLU A 211 16.73 17.11 0.26
CA GLU A 211 15.52 17.66 0.89
C GLU A 211 15.16 16.90 2.19
N TYR A 212 15.32 15.58 2.21
CA TYR A 212 15.19 14.79 3.44
C TYR A 212 16.24 15.20 4.49
N ALA A 213 17.46 15.57 4.08
CA ALA A 213 18.47 16.09 5.01
C ALA A 213 18.03 17.42 5.66
N VAL A 214 17.33 18.29 4.93
CA VAL A 214 16.72 19.52 5.47
C VAL A 214 15.68 19.17 6.54
N LEU A 215 14.79 18.22 6.27
CA LEU A 215 13.83 17.72 7.26
C LEU A 215 14.51 17.19 8.53
N LYS A 216 15.54 16.36 8.38
CA LYS A 216 16.30 15.83 9.52
C LYS A 216 16.90 16.94 10.38
N GLN A 217 17.51 17.94 9.75
CA GLN A 217 18.09 19.07 10.46
C GLN A 217 17.03 19.88 11.23
N ALA A 218 15.87 20.13 10.61
CA ALA A 218 14.76 20.84 11.23
C ALA A 218 14.16 20.06 12.41
N LEU A 219 13.96 18.75 12.26
CA LEU A 219 13.49 17.87 13.34
C LEU A 219 14.46 17.85 14.54
N LEU A 220 15.77 17.76 14.28
CA LEU A 220 16.79 17.82 15.33
C LEU A 220 16.78 19.17 16.07
N LYS A 221 16.52 20.26 15.36
CA LYS A 221 16.36 21.59 15.95
C LYS A 221 15.11 21.65 16.83
N LYS A 222 13.94 21.22 16.32
CA LYS A 222 12.68 21.19 17.09
C LYS A 222 12.76 20.30 18.32
N MET A 223 13.43 19.14 18.23
CA MET A 223 13.67 18.27 19.38
C MET A 223 14.49 18.94 20.49
N LYS A 224 15.43 19.83 20.13
CA LYS A 224 16.20 20.62 21.11
C LYS A 224 15.40 21.78 21.70
N GLU A 225 14.56 22.40 20.90
CA GLU A 225 13.69 23.52 21.32
C GLU A 225 12.55 23.05 22.24
N TYR A 226 12.02 21.84 21.99
CA TYR A 226 10.89 21.25 22.72
C TYR A 226 11.25 19.87 23.31
N PRO A 227 12.21 19.79 24.25
CA PRO A 227 12.73 18.52 24.77
C PRO A 227 11.70 17.67 25.55
N GLU A 228 10.65 18.30 26.07
CA GLU A 228 9.54 17.66 26.74
C GLU A 228 8.60 16.93 25.77
N ARG A 229 8.54 17.34 24.50
CA ARG A 229 7.64 16.78 23.49
C ARG A 229 8.20 15.48 22.90
N ASN A 230 7.34 14.47 22.77
CA ASN A 230 7.72 13.19 22.15
C ASN A 230 7.54 13.19 20.63
N THR A 231 6.74 14.12 20.10
CA THR A 231 6.41 14.21 18.67
C THR A 231 7.63 14.31 17.76
N PHE A 232 8.62 15.16 18.10
CA PHE A 232 9.80 15.34 17.26
C PHE A 232 10.77 14.15 17.25
N PRO A 233 11.11 13.51 18.39
CA PRO A 233 11.86 12.25 18.34
C PRO A 233 11.06 11.12 17.70
N GLU A 234 9.72 11.09 17.80
CA GLU A 234 8.88 10.14 17.05
C GLU A 234 8.93 10.39 15.55
N MET A 235 8.89 11.65 15.11
CA MET A 235 9.10 12.03 13.71
C MET A 235 10.51 11.68 13.21
N LEU A 236 11.53 11.69 14.08
CA LEU A 236 12.87 11.19 13.72
C LEU A 236 12.91 9.66 13.56
N ILE A 237 12.19 8.91 14.40
CA ILE A 237 12.01 7.46 14.21
C ILE A 237 11.34 7.20 12.86
N TRP A 238 10.22 7.89 12.60
CA TRP A 238 9.50 7.80 11.33
C TRP A 238 10.41 8.12 10.14
N TYR A 239 11.13 9.25 10.19
CA TYR A 239 12.10 9.64 9.16
C TYR A 239 13.11 8.52 8.85
N HIS A 240 13.70 7.92 9.89
CA HIS A 240 14.70 6.87 9.71
C HIS A 240 14.09 5.58 9.18
N VAL A 241 12.89 5.20 9.63
CA VAL A 241 12.16 4.04 9.12
C VAL A 241 11.84 4.20 7.63
N GLN A 242 11.36 5.37 7.20
CA GLN A 242 11.08 5.66 5.78
C GLN A 242 12.34 5.52 4.91
N ASN A 243 13.51 5.85 5.46
CA ASN A 243 14.79 5.72 4.79
C ASN A 243 15.45 4.33 4.95
N ASN A 244 14.75 3.33 5.52
CA ASN A 244 15.27 2.00 5.84
C ASN A 244 16.47 1.99 6.84
N GLU A 245 16.64 3.05 7.63
CA GLU A 245 17.74 3.24 8.59
C GLU A 245 17.32 2.84 10.02
N TYR A 246 16.95 1.59 10.24
CA TYR A 246 16.40 1.10 11.50
C TYR A 246 17.36 1.21 12.70
N GLU A 247 18.67 1.06 12.48
CA GLU A 247 19.69 1.23 13.52
C GLU A 247 19.75 2.68 14.00
N SER A 248 19.53 3.64 13.10
CA SER A 248 19.42 5.07 13.46
C SER A 248 18.11 5.34 14.20
N ALA A 249 17.00 4.75 13.74
CA ALA A 249 15.70 4.84 14.43
C ALA A 249 15.78 4.29 15.87
N LEU A 250 16.54 3.21 16.08
CA LEU A 250 16.75 2.59 17.39
C LEU A 250 17.36 3.56 18.41
N ILE A 251 18.22 4.50 18.00
CA ILE A 251 18.82 5.50 18.89
C ILE A 251 17.72 6.35 19.54
N TYR A 252 16.79 6.86 18.74
CA TYR A 252 15.68 7.69 19.21
C TYR A 252 14.64 6.87 19.97
N ALA A 253 14.32 5.67 19.48
CA ALA A 253 13.40 4.76 20.16
C ALA A 253 13.89 4.38 21.56
N LYS A 254 15.19 4.10 21.75
CA LYS A 254 15.79 3.86 23.07
C LYS A 254 15.66 5.06 24.01
N SER A 255 15.86 6.26 23.47
CA SER A 255 15.77 7.49 24.27
C SER A 255 14.34 7.72 24.77
N LEU A 256 13.35 7.56 23.88
CA LEU A 256 11.93 7.65 24.24
C LEU A 256 11.49 6.55 25.19
N ASP A 257 11.87 5.30 24.94
CA ASP A 257 11.51 4.17 25.79
C ASP A 257 11.99 4.38 27.24
N ARG A 258 13.22 4.88 27.40
CA ARG A 258 13.78 5.25 28.70
C ARG A 258 13.08 6.45 29.32
N LYS A 259 12.85 7.53 28.55
CA LYS A 259 12.20 8.76 29.01
C LYS A 259 10.78 8.47 29.54
N ASN A 260 10.03 7.65 28.82
CA ASN A 260 8.63 7.34 29.10
C ASN A 260 8.44 6.09 29.96
N LYS A 261 9.52 5.37 30.30
CA LYS A 261 9.49 4.11 31.07
C LYS A 261 8.60 3.04 30.42
N GLU A 262 8.72 2.90 29.11
CA GLU A 262 7.93 1.99 28.28
C GLU A 262 8.37 0.52 28.39
N ASN A 263 9.49 0.26 29.11
CA ASN A 263 10.02 -1.07 29.42
C ASN A 263 10.28 -1.95 28.18
N GLY A 264 10.62 -1.35 27.04
CA GLY A 264 10.92 -2.03 25.79
C GLY A 264 9.74 -2.10 24.81
N ARG A 265 8.55 -1.60 25.15
CA ARG A 265 7.37 -1.67 24.25
C ARG A 265 7.65 -1.06 22.89
N ARG A 266 8.19 0.14 22.84
CA ARG A 266 8.47 0.85 21.58
C ARG A 266 9.57 0.16 20.77
N LEU A 267 10.54 -0.42 21.45
CA LEU A 267 11.59 -1.21 20.81
C LEU A 267 11.02 -2.48 20.18
N ILE A 268 10.06 -3.15 20.83
CA ILE A 268 9.33 -4.27 20.24
C ILE A 268 8.60 -3.84 18.96
N GLU A 269 7.86 -2.74 19.01
CA GLU A 269 7.13 -2.22 17.84
C GLU A 269 8.08 -1.92 16.67
N LEU A 270 9.24 -1.30 16.93
CA LEU A 270 10.27 -1.04 15.92
C LEU A 270 10.92 -2.34 15.39
N GLY A 271 11.17 -3.33 16.26
CA GLY A 271 11.77 -4.61 15.90
C GLY A 271 10.86 -5.47 15.02
N LEU A 272 9.56 -5.46 15.30
CA LEU A 272 8.52 -6.10 14.50
C LEU A 272 8.37 -5.42 13.14
N LEU A 273 8.43 -4.09 13.10
CA LEU A 273 8.40 -3.34 11.83
C LEU A 273 9.63 -3.64 10.97
N ALA A 274 10.82 -3.72 11.56
CA ALA A 274 12.03 -4.15 10.86
C ALA A 274 11.88 -5.58 10.32
N GLN A 275 11.29 -6.49 11.10
CA GLN A 275 11.04 -7.88 10.73
C GLN A 275 10.03 -8.01 9.59
N SER A 276 8.93 -7.23 9.60
CA SER A 276 7.94 -7.23 8.51
C SER A 276 8.49 -6.68 7.21
N ASN A 277 9.48 -5.77 7.29
CA ASN A 277 10.21 -5.23 6.14
C ASN A 277 11.49 -6.03 5.80
N GLU A 278 11.61 -7.25 6.33
CA GLU A 278 12.71 -8.20 6.07
C GLU A 278 14.11 -7.67 6.40
N LYS A 279 14.20 -6.63 7.25
CA LYS A 279 15.47 -6.10 7.78
C LYS A 279 15.91 -6.93 8.98
N TRP A 280 16.32 -8.16 8.70
CA TRP A 280 16.63 -9.16 9.74
C TRP A 280 17.70 -8.70 10.72
N ASP A 281 18.79 -8.09 10.24
CA ASP A 281 19.89 -7.64 11.10
C ASP A 281 19.45 -6.55 12.09
N ALA A 282 18.73 -5.55 11.60
CA ALA A 282 18.16 -4.51 12.44
C ALA A 282 17.18 -5.10 13.46
N SER A 283 16.24 -5.94 13.02
CA SER A 283 15.26 -6.61 13.90
C SER A 283 15.95 -7.39 15.04
N ILE A 284 16.98 -8.19 14.71
CA ILE A 284 17.78 -8.93 15.69
C ILE A 284 18.46 -7.99 16.68
N ALA A 285 19.08 -6.91 16.20
CA ALA A 285 19.74 -5.92 17.06
C ALA A 285 18.76 -5.22 18.01
N ILE A 286 17.57 -4.87 17.52
CA ILE A 286 16.51 -4.22 18.29
C ILE A 286 15.97 -5.17 19.37
N PHE A 287 15.69 -6.44 19.04
CA PHE A 287 15.23 -7.41 20.04
C PHE A 287 16.29 -7.71 21.09
N LYS A 288 17.57 -7.81 20.70
CA LYS A 288 18.68 -7.90 21.66
C LYS A 288 18.74 -6.69 22.61
N GLN A 289 18.44 -5.49 22.10
CA GLN A 289 18.35 -4.30 22.94
C GLN A 289 17.22 -4.41 23.98
N VAL A 290 16.05 -4.97 23.62
CA VAL A 290 14.96 -5.23 24.58
C VAL A 290 15.42 -6.21 25.67
N GLN A 291 16.11 -7.27 25.29
CA GLN A 291 16.62 -8.26 26.25
C GLN A 291 17.62 -7.65 27.23
N SER A 292 18.42 -6.68 26.80
CA SER A 292 19.39 -5.98 27.65
C SER A 292 18.74 -5.13 28.75
N LEU A 293 17.43 -4.87 28.69
CA LEU A 293 16.69 -4.15 29.74
C LEU A 293 16.50 -4.97 31.02
N GLY A 294 16.65 -6.30 30.95
CA GLY A 294 16.59 -7.21 32.10
C GLY A 294 15.60 -8.36 31.93
N LYS A 295 15.90 -9.49 32.58
CA LYS A 295 15.07 -10.71 32.54
C LYS A 295 13.71 -10.53 33.23
N ASP A 296 13.62 -9.58 34.16
CA ASP A 296 12.42 -9.21 34.91
C ASP A 296 11.45 -8.33 34.13
N LYS A 297 11.83 -7.85 32.93
CA LYS A 297 11.01 -6.94 32.13
C LYS A 297 9.93 -7.69 31.32
N PRO A 298 8.75 -7.07 31.11
CA PRO A 298 7.60 -7.74 30.48
C PRO A 298 7.90 -8.33 29.09
N PHE A 299 8.75 -7.68 28.31
CA PHE A 299 9.05 -8.08 26.93
C PHE A 299 10.31 -8.95 26.79
N TYR A 300 10.92 -9.42 27.88
CA TYR A 300 12.14 -10.24 27.80
C TYR A 300 11.90 -11.55 27.01
N ALA A 301 10.92 -12.36 27.43
CA ALA A 301 10.59 -13.62 26.75
C ALA A 301 10.11 -13.38 25.31
N TYR A 302 9.26 -12.36 25.13
CA TYR A 302 8.74 -12.00 23.81
C TYR A 302 9.86 -11.61 22.83
N SER A 303 10.79 -10.76 23.26
CA SER A 303 11.94 -10.37 22.42
C SER A 303 12.89 -11.52 22.09
N LYS A 304 13.05 -12.50 22.98
CA LYS A 304 13.82 -13.73 22.69
C LYS A 304 13.15 -14.57 21.58
N ASN A 305 11.83 -14.71 21.65
CA ASN A 305 11.05 -15.43 20.63
C ASN A 305 11.14 -14.75 19.26
N GLU A 306 10.96 -13.43 19.21
CA GLU A 306 11.02 -12.71 17.93
C GLU A 306 12.46 -12.64 17.39
N GLU A 307 13.48 -12.54 18.25
CA GLU A 307 14.89 -12.61 17.82
C GLU A 307 15.18 -13.93 17.10
N ILE A 308 14.82 -15.08 17.69
CA ILE A 308 15.08 -16.38 17.06
C ILE A 308 14.28 -16.54 15.76
N GLY A 309 13.06 -16.01 15.70
CA GLY A 309 12.26 -15.95 14.48
C GLY A 309 12.95 -15.16 13.37
N SER A 310 13.45 -13.97 13.68
CA SER A 310 14.22 -13.14 12.72
C SER A 310 15.51 -13.80 12.28
N ARG A 311 16.24 -14.46 13.20
CA ARG A 311 17.45 -15.24 12.86
C ARG A 311 17.14 -16.42 11.94
N SER A 312 16.08 -17.16 12.24
CA SER A 312 15.63 -18.28 11.42
C SER A 312 15.32 -17.81 10.00
N LYS A 313 14.49 -16.77 9.84
CA LYS A 313 14.20 -16.19 8.51
C LYS A 313 15.45 -15.71 7.79
N LYS A 314 16.38 -15.05 8.49
CA LYS A 314 17.67 -14.63 7.92
C LYS A 314 18.45 -15.81 7.33
N ILE A 315 18.66 -16.87 8.12
CA ILE A 315 19.43 -18.05 7.71
C ILE A 315 18.75 -18.75 6.54
N LEU A 316 17.43 -18.97 6.64
CA LEU A 316 16.67 -19.73 5.65
C LEU A 316 16.45 -18.98 4.34
N SER A 317 16.53 -17.64 4.35
CA SER A 317 16.48 -16.81 3.13
C SER A 317 17.76 -16.83 2.30
N GLY A 318 18.89 -17.22 2.90
CA GLY A 318 20.22 -17.21 2.27
C GLY A 318 20.75 -18.59 1.91
N ASN A 319 22.04 -18.63 1.55
CA ASN A 319 22.78 -19.88 1.48
C ASN A 319 23.18 -20.29 2.90
N TYR A 320 22.70 -21.46 3.33
CA TYR A 320 22.99 -22.02 4.65
C TYR A 320 23.73 -23.35 4.53
N THR A 321 24.49 -23.65 5.57
CA THR A 321 25.15 -24.93 5.82
C THR A 321 24.31 -25.78 6.77
N ASN A 322 24.52 -27.10 6.74
CA ASN A 322 23.87 -27.99 7.70
C ASN A 322 24.21 -27.65 9.16
N GLN A 323 25.44 -27.18 9.41
CA GLN A 323 25.89 -26.79 10.75
C GLN A 323 25.10 -25.59 11.31
N GLU A 324 24.78 -24.60 10.45
CA GLU A 324 23.97 -23.45 10.83
C GLU A 324 22.54 -23.86 11.20
N LEU A 325 21.95 -24.80 10.47
CA LEU A 325 20.62 -25.35 10.78
C LEU A 325 20.61 -26.12 12.12
N VAL A 326 21.63 -26.94 12.37
CA VAL A 326 21.77 -27.69 13.64
C VAL A 326 21.97 -26.72 14.81
N THR A 327 22.74 -25.65 14.61
CA THR A 327 22.94 -24.62 15.64
C THR A 327 21.64 -23.87 15.91
N LEU A 328 20.88 -23.51 14.88
CA LEU A 328 19.58 -22.86 15.04
C LEU A 328 18.58 -23.77 15.78
N ASP A 329 18.54 -25.07 15.47
CA ASP A 329 17.68 -26.03 16.19
C ASP A 329 18.03 -26.12 17.69
N ALA A 330 19.33 -26.14 18.01
CA ALA A 330 19.81 -26.14 19.39
C ALA A 330 19.45 -24.85 20.13
N GLU A 331 19.47 -23.70 19.44
CA GLU A 331 19.05 -22.42 20.02
C GLU A 331 17.55 -22.37 20.30
N TYR A 332 16.73 -22.93 19.42
CA TYR A 332 15.29 -23.12 19.70
C TYR A 332 15.11 -23.99 20.94
N GLU A 333 15.90 -25.05 21.09
CA GLU A 333 15.76 -25.95 22.23
C GLU A 333 16.19 -25.30 23.54
N LEU A 334 17.27 -24.50 23.52
CA LEU A 334 17.66 -23.71 24.69
C LEU A 334 16.55 -22.72 25.10
N LEU A 335 15.91 -22.08 24.14
CA LEU A 335 14.83 -21.14 24.37
C LEU A 335 13.59 -21.82 24.97
N LEU A 336 13.19 -22.97 24.42
CA LEU A 336 12.07 -23.76 24.92
C LEU A 336 12.35 -24.41 26.28
N ASN A 337 13.61 -24.69 26.60
CA ASN A 337 14.02 -25.12 27.93
C ASN A 337 14.00 -23.97 28.95
N GLU A 338 14.32 -22.74 28.55
CA GLU A 338 14.25 -21.56 29.44
C GLU A 338 12.81 -21.16 29.80
N PHE A 339 11.90 -21.15 28.81
CA PHE A 339 10.51 -20.67 29.00
C PHE A 339 9.46 -21.78 29.12
N GLY A 340 9.85 -23.03 28.84
CA GLY A 340 8.96 -24.19 28.82
C GLY A 340 8.12 -24.28 27.55
N LYS A 341 7.70 -25.51 27.23
CA LYS A 341 6.75 -25.83 26.14
C LYS A 341 5.32 -25.51 26.57
N THR A 342 4.96 -24.23 26.52
CA THR A 342 3.68 -23.66 26.96
C THR A 342 2.84 -23.14 25.79
N PRO A 343 1.54 -22.83 25.97
CA PRO A 343 0.72 -22.31 24.88
C PRO A 343 1.25 -21.02 24.26
N SER A 344 1.87 -20.14 25.06
CA SER A 344 2.54 -18.93 24.57
C SER A 344 3.81 -19.19 23.74
N MET A 345 4.38 -20.40 23.85
CA MET A 345 5.56 -20.83 23.10
C MET A 345 5.20 -21.75 21.92
N ALA A 346 3.92 -22.03 21.69
CA ALA A 346 3.47 -22.96 20.65
C ALA A 346 3.95 -22.56 19.24
N SER A 347 3.94 -21.27 18.92
CA SER A 347 4.49 -20.78 17.63
C SER A 347 6.00 -21.01 17.51
N THR A 348 6.75 -20.89 18.61
CA THR A 348 8.19 -21.20 18.63
C THR A 348 8.44 -22.69 18.44
N MET A 349 7.65 -23.55 19.09
CA MET A 349 7.70 -25.01 18.91
C MET A 349 7.38 -25.39 17.45
N ARG A 350 6.34 -24.80 16.87
CA ARG A 350 5.98 -24.99 15.46
C ARG A 350 7.13 -24.62 14.52
N ASN A 351 7.77 -23.47 14.76
CA ASN A 351 8.91 -23.01 13.95
C ASN A 351 10.12 -23.97 14.04
N GLN A 352 10.43 -24.49 15.23
CA GLN A 352 11.49 -25.49 15.42
C GLN A 352 11.14 -26.81 14.70
N ALA A 353 9.90 -27.28 14.85
CA ALA A 353 9.45 -28.50 14.17
C ALA A 353 9.49 -28.35 12.64
N ASN A 354 9.13 -27.18 12.09
CA ASN A 354 9.30 -26.87 10.67
C ASN A 354 10.76 -26.87 10.22
N LEU A 355 11.66 -26.30 11.02
CA LEU A 355 13.11 -26.37 10.78
C LEU A 355 13.57 -27.85 10.68
N ARG A 356 13.14 -28.68 11.63
CA ARG A 356 13.48 -30.11 11.69
C ARG A 356 12.95 -30.89 10.49
N ALA A 357 11.67 -30.72 10.15
CA ALA A 357 11.04 -31.44 9.06
C ALA A 357 11.63 -31.02 7.70
N PHE A 358 11.54 -29.74 7.35
CA PHE A 358 11.82 -29.28 6.00
C PHE A 358 13.31 -29.14 5.69
N TYR A 359 14.15 -28.93 6.70
CA TYR A 359 15.57 -28.61 6.49
C TYR A 359 16.53 -29.65 7.05
N LEU A 360 16.18 -30.32 8.16
CA LEU A 360 17.00 -31.37 8.77
C LEU A 360 16.49 -32.79 8.44
N ASN A 361 15.45 -32.93 7.62
CA ASN A 361 14.81 -34.21 7.26
C ASN A 361 14.44 -35.08 8.48
N SER A 362 14.10 -34.45 9.61
CA SER A 362 13.79 -35.09 10.88
C SER A 362 12.28 -35.09 11.14
N TYR A 363 11.53 -35.83 10.29
CA TYR A 363 10.07 -35.83 10.30
C TYR A 363 9.47 -36.35 11.60
N ASP A 364 10.00 -37.44 12.17
CA ASP A 364 9.43 -38.04 13.40
C ASP A 364 9.50 -37.08 14.60
N SER A 365 10.60 -36.33 14.72
CA SER A 365 10.76 -35.29 15.75
C SER A 365 9.76 -34.16 15.54
N ALA A 366 9.57 -33.71 14.30
CA ALA A 366 8.60 -32.68 13.97
C ALA A 366 7.17 -33.14 14.27
N ILE A 367 6.78 -34.33 13.80
CA ILE A 367 5.47 -34.94 14.07
C ILE A 367 5.17 -34.98 15.57
N THR A 368 6.12 -35.46 16.37
CA THR A 368 5.99 -35.53 17.84
C THR A 368 5.72 -34.15 18.45
N GLU A 369 6.43 -33.12 17.96
CA GLU A 369 6.29 -31.75 18.46
C GLU A 369 4.94 -31.13 18.04
N TYR A 370 4.49 -31.34 16.81
CA TYR A 370 3.16 -30.92 16.35
C TYR A 370 2.03 -31.59 17.12
N GLU A 371 2.12 -32.90 17.35
CA GLU A 371 1.16 -33.61 18.20
C GLU A 371 1.11 -33.03 19.61
N GLN A 372 2.27 -32.66 20.18
CA GLN A 372 2.32 -32.01 21.48
C GLN A 372 1.59 -30.66 21.46
N ILE A 373 1.79 -29.82 20.43
CA ILE A 373 1.10 -28.53 20.28
C ILE A 373 -0.41 -28.73 20.17
N ILE A 374 -0.87 -29.65 19.32
CA ILE A 374 -2.30 -29.90 19.07
C ILE A 374 -3.01 -30.42 20.32
N LYS A 375 -2.35 -31.26 21.13
CA LYS A 375 -2.89 -31.79 22.38
C LYS A 375 -2.81 -30.79 23.54
N MET A 376 -2.10 -29.68 23.39
CA MET A 376 -1.87 -28.72 24.46
C MET A 376 -3.10 -27.84 24.72
N PRO A 377 -3.56 -27.74 25.99
CA PRO A 377 -4.71 -26.92 26.32
C PRO A 377 -4.41 -25.43 26.17
N ARG A 378 -5.42 -24.65 25.77
CA ARG A 378 -5.35 -23.17 25.63
C ARG A 378 -4.43 -22.64 24.52
N VAL A 379 -3.93 -23.50 23.64
CA VAL A 379 -3.36 -23.02 22.38
C VAL A 379 -4.48 -22.39 21.55
N ASP A 380 -4.16 -21.31 20.86
CA ASP A 380 -5.09 -20.64 19.96
C ASP A 380 -5.68 -21.61 18.94
N ARG A 381 -6.98 -21.48 18.66
CA ARG A 381 -7.73 -22.40 17.80
C ARG A 381 -7.21 -22.39 16.36
N ASN A 382 -6.84 -21.21 15.83
CA ASN A 382 -6.31 -21.09 14.48
C ASN A 382 -4.91 -21.69 14.41
N LEU A 383 -4.05 -21.41 15.41
CA LEU A 383 -2.73 -22.03 15.49
C LEU A 383 -2.81 -23.56 15.58
N GLN A 384 -3.75 -24.12 16.37
CA GLN A 384 -3.96 -25.56 16.41
C GLN A 384 -4.37 -26.13 15.04
N ALA A 385 -5.23 -25.43 14.31
CA ALA A 385 -5.66 -25.85 12.97
C ALA A 385 -4.53 -25.79 11.95
N GLU A 386 -3.75 -24.71 11.94
CA GLU A 386 -2.54 -24.58 11.13
C GLU A 386 -1.55 -25.71 11.43
N CYS A 387 -1.34 -26.02 12.72
CA CYS A 387 -0.53 -27.15 13.15
C CYS A 387 -1.07 -28.49 12.65
N LYS A 388 -2.40 -28.71 12.63
CA LYS A 388 -2.98 -29.94 12.07
C LYS A 388 -2.74 -30.05 10.56
N LEU A 389 -2.86 -28.95 9.82
CA LEU A 389 -2.60 -28.94 8.37
C LEU A 389 -1.13 -29.24 8.04
N GLU A 390 -0.20 -28.66 8.79
CA GLU A 390 1.24 -28.91 8.61
C GLU A 390 1.64 -30.32 9.05
N LEU A 391 1.05 -30.82 10.14
CA LEU A 391 1.21 -32.21 10.55
C LEU A 391 0.69 -33.18 9.48
N ALA A 392 -0.46 -32.88 8.87
CA ALA A 392 -0.99 -33.67 7.76
C ALA A 392 -0.04 -33.67 6.56
N ASP A 393 0.56 -32.53 6.21
CA ASP A 393 1.57 -32.46 5.15
C ASP A 393 2.78 -33.36 5.47
N PHE A 394 3.23 -33.43 6.73
CA PHE A 394 4.31 -34.33 7.13
C PHE A 394 3.93 -35.80 7.00
N TYR A 395 2.69 -36.17 7.31
CA TYR A 395 2.19 -37.51 7.05
C TYR A 395 2.16 -37.83 5.55
N VAL A 396 1.77 -36.89 4.68
CA VAL A 396 1.90 -37.06 3.21
C VAL A 396 3.35 -37.29 2.81
N MET A 397 4.28 -36.50 3.38
CA MET A 397 5.73 -36.64 3.12
C MET A 397 6.28 -37.99 3.58
N LYS A 398 5.74 -38.56 4.66
CA LYS A 398 6.10 -39.88 5.20
C LYS A 398 5.41 -41.04 4.45
N GLY A 399 4.33 -40.76 3.71
CA GLY A 399 3.51 -41.77 3.02
C GLY A 399 2.31 -42.28 3.82
N GLU A 400 2.02 -41.68 4.98
CA GLU A 400 0.90 -41.97 5.87
C GLU A 400 -0.35 -41.17 5.43
N VAL A 401 -0.87 -41.50 4.24
CA VAL A 401 -1.91 -40.68 3.57
C VAL A 401 -3.25 -40.65 4.31
N TRP A 402 -3.58 -41.68 5.11
CA TRP A 402 -4.86 -41.76 5.83
C TRP A 402 -4.89 -40.82 7.04
N GLU A 403 -3.76 -40.73 7.75
CA GLU A 403 -3.53 -39.81 8.85
C GLU A 403 -3.63 -38.36 8.35
N ALA A 404 -3.02 -38.08 7.19
CA ALA A 404 -3.13 -36.78 6.53
C ALA A 404 -4.58 -36.42 6.17
N MET A 405 -5.29 -37.33 5.49
CA MET A 405 -6.68 -37.14 5.08
C MET A 405 -7.60 -36.88 6.28
N LEU A 406 -7.40 -37.62 7.39
CA LEU A 406 -8.16 -37.42 8.62
C LEU A 406 -7.95 -36.02 9.19
N LEU A 407 -6.70 -35.55 9.27
CA LEU A 407 -6.38 -34.23 9.82
C LEU A 407 -6.90 -33.09 8.93
N TYR A 408 -6.75 -33.19 7.60
CA TYR A 408 -7.36 -32.23 6.69
C TYR A 408 -8.89 -32.19 6.85
N GLY A 409 -9.54 -33.35 6.94
CA GLY A 409 -10.98 -33.44 7.14
C GLY A 409 -11.45 -32.86 8.48
N GLN A 410 -10.66 -33.00 9.55
CA GLN A 410 -10.95 -32.34 10.83
C GLN A 410 -10.94 -30.83 10.69
N VAL A 411 -9.92 -30.26 10.04
CA VAL A 411 -9.82 -28.80 9.88
C VAL A 411 -10.91 -28.26 8.94
N ASP A 412 -11.20 -28.92 7.81
CA ASP A 412 -12.31 -28.55 6.91
C ASP A 412 -13.64 -28.48 7.66
N LYS A 413 -13.91 -29.49 8.49
CA LYS A 413 -15.15 -29.56 9.29
C LYS A 413 -15.20 -28.50 10.40
N ASP A 414 -14.09 -28.29 11.10
CA ASP A 414 -14.04 -27.36 12.24
C ASP A 414 -14.10 -25.90 11.76
N PHE A 415 -13.56 -25.57 10.57
CA PHE A 415 -13.41 -24.21 10.02
C PHE A 415 -14.27 -24.01 8.77
N LEU A 416 -15.51 -24.46 8.81
CA LEU A 416 -16.41 -24.45 7.65
C LEU A 416 -16.55 -23.03 7.06
N GLN A 417 -16.29 -22.88 5.76
CA GLN A 417 -16.30 -21.60 5.02
C GLN A 417 -15.23 -20.58 5.42
N GLU A 418 -14.44 -20.83 6.47
CA GLU A 418 -13.30 -19.99 6.82
C GLU A 418 -12.10 -20.30 5.91
N PRO A 419 -11.15 -19.37 5.73
CA PRO A 419 -9.96 -19.59 4.89
C PRO A 419 -9.17 -20.85 5.25
N LEU A 420 -9.06 -21.19 6.55
CA LEU A 420 -8.37 -22.41 7.01
C LEU A 420 -9.09 -23.69 6.59
N GLY A 421 -10.43 -23.71 6.62
CA GLY A 421 -11.20 -24.87 6.13
C GLY A 421 -11.14 -25.01 4.62
N GLN A 422 -11.14 -23.89 3.89
CA GLN A 422 -10.93 -23.88 2.43
C GLN A 422 -9.55 -24.43 2.05
N GLU A 423 -8.50 -24.01 2.76
CA GLU A 423 -7.15 -24.55 2.59
C GLU A 423 -7.10 -26.05 2.93
N ALA A 424 -7.74 -26.48 4.02
CA ALA A 424 -7.83 -27.90 4.39
C ALA A 424 -8.49 -28.74 3.30
N LYS A 425 -9.61 -28.28 2.75
CA LYS A 425 -10.31 -28.94 1.64
C LYS A 425 -9.44 -28.99 0.38
N PHE A 426 -8.71 -27.92 0.07
CA PHE A 426 -7.79 -27.89 -1.07
C PHE A 426 -6.68 -28.93 -0.92
N ARG A 427 -6.04 -28.99 0.25
CA ARG A 427 -4.99 -29.98 0.55
C ARG A 427 -5.52 -31.41 0.48
N ASN A 428 -6.74 -31.63 0.96
CA ASN A 428 -7.39 -32.94 0.86
C ASN A 428 -7.68 -33.32 -0.61
N ALA A 429 -8.16 -32.38 -1.43
CA ALA A 429 -8.41 -32.61 -2.84
C ALA A 429 -7.12 -32.92 -3.60
N ARG A 430 -6.04 -32.22 -3.26
CA ARG A 430 -4.70 -32.47 -3.79
C ARG A 430 -4.18 -33.85 -3.38
N LEU A 431 -4.47 -34.31 -2.15
CA LEU A 431 -4.13 -35.66 -1.72
C LEU A 431 -4.90 -36.71 -2.53
N SER A 432 -6.21 -36.53 -2.75
CA SER A 432 -6.99 -37.42 -3.64
C SER A 432 -6.46 -37.43 -5.08
N TYR A 433 -6.00 -36.28 -5.59
CA TYR A 433 -5.30 -36.22 -6.87
C TYR A 433 -4.03 -37.09 -6.87
N TYR A 434 -3.18 -37.00 -5.84
CA TYR A 434 -1.99 -37.84 -5.73
C TYR A 434 -2.31 -39.34 -5.69
N LEU A 435 -3.44 -39.71 -5.11
CA LEU A 435 -3.93 -41.10 -5.05
C LEU A 435 -4.60 -41.57 -6.36
N GLY A 436 -4.73 -40.70 -7.36
CA GLY A 436 -5.40 -40.99 -8.63
C GLY A 436 -6.93 -41.02 -8.55
N GLU A 437 -7.51 -40.50 -7.47
CA GLU A 437 -8.95 -40.39 -7.24
C GLU A 437 -9.51 -39.10 -7.90
N PHE A 438 -9.36 -38.98 -9.21
CA PHE A 438 -9.60 -37.72 -9.93
C PHE A 438 -11.04 -37.22 -9.84
N ASP A 439 -12.04 -38.11 -9.87
CA ASP A 439 -13.45 -37.71 -9.73
C ASP A 439 -13.72 -37.08 -8.36
N TRP A 440 -13.12 -37.65 -7.31
CA TRP A 440 -13.28 -37.15 -5.95
C TRP A 440 -12.50 -35.85 -5.74
N ALA A 441 -11.26 -35.77 -6.23
CA ALA A 441 -10.49 -34.54 -6.24
C ALA A 441 -11.25 -33.42 -6.95
N LYS A 442 -11.80 -33.68 -8.14
CA LYS A 442 -12.58 -32.70 -8.92
C LYS A 442 -13.83 -32.24 -8.18
N ALA A 443 -14.59 -33.16 -7.59
CA ALA A 443 -15.77 -32.80 -6.80
C ALA A 443 -15.45 -31.86 -5.64
N GLN A 444 -14.32 -32.06 -4.96
CA GLN A 444 -13.86 -31.16 -3.89
C GLN A 444 -13.39 -29.80 -4.43
N LEU A 445 -12.65 -29.78 -5.54
CA LEU A 445 -12.14 -28.56 -6.19
C LEU A 445 -13.26 -27.70 -6.76
N ASP A 446 -14.32 -28.31 -7.30
CA ASP A 446 -15.49 -27.59 -7.83
C ASP A 446 -16.18 -26.74 -6.77
N VAL A 447 -16.24 -27.21 -5.52
CA VAL A 447 -16.74 -26.42 -4.38
C VAL A 447 -15.85 -25.20 -4.14
N LEU A 448 -14.53 -25.36 -4.26
CA LEU A 448 -13.54 -24.31 -3.98
C LEU A 448 -13.44 -23.24 -5.08
N LYS A 449 -13.97 -23.47 -6.29
CA LYS A 449 -14.09 -22.43 -7.33
C LYS A 449 -14.93 -21.23 -6.88
N THR A 450 -15.82 -21.44 -5.91
CA THR A 450 -16.67 -20.41 -5.31
C THR A 450 -16.13 -19.86 -3.99
N ALA A 451 -14.91 -20.26 -3.60
CA ALA A 451 -14.30 -19.82 -2.36
C ALA A 451 -14.09 -18.30 -2.33
N THR A 452 -14.28 -17.71 -1.15
CA THR A 452 -14.07 -16.26 -0.91
C THR A 452 -12.60 -15.86 -1.03
N THR A 453 -11.68 -16.80 -0.86
CA THR A 453 -10.25 -16.55 -0.89
C THR A 453 -9.73 -16.72 -2.32
N GLN A 454 -9.38 -15.62 -2.99
CA GLN A 454 -8.94 -15.63 -4.39
C GLN A 454 -7.77 -16.58 -4.65
N LEU A 455 -6.80 -16.65 -3.74
CA LEU A 455 -5.65 -17.56 -3.85
C LEU A 455 -6.08 -19.03 -3.88
N ILE A 456 -7.01 -19.43 -3.00
CA ILE A 456 -7.50 -20.82 -2.94
C ILE A 456 -8.34 -21.14 -4.17
N ALA A 457 -9.19 -20.22 -4.61
CA ALA A 457 -9.98 -20.39 -5.82
C ALA A 457 -9.10 -20.57 -7.06
N ASN A 458 -8.01 -19.79 -7.19
CA ASN A 458 -7.05 -19.92 -8.28
C ASN A 458 -6.30 -21.27 -8.23
N ASN A 459 -5.74 -21.64 -7.08
CA ASN A 459 -5.05 -22.93 -6.92
C ASN A 459 -5.99 -24.12 -7.20
N ALA A 460 -7.24 -24.03 -6.75
CA ALA A 460 -8.24 -25.06 -6.99
C ALA A 460 -8.62 -25.15 -8.47
N LEU A 461 -8.71 -23.99 -9.15
CA LEU A 461 -8.98 -23.93 -10.58
C LEU A 461 -7.83 -24.56 -11.39
N GLU A 462 -6.57 -24.21 -11.10
CA GLU A 462 -5.40 -24.79 -11.76
C GLU A 462 -5.40 -26.33 -11.66
N LEU A 463 -5.54 -26.87 -10.45
CA LEU A 463 -5.57 -28.33 -10.26
C LEU A 463 -6.81 -28.96 -10.92
N SER A 464 -7.95 -28.28 -10.90
CA SER A 464 -9.16 -28.76 -11.57
C SER A 464 -9.01 -28.81 -13.09
N LEU A 465 -8.32 -27.84 -13.69
CA LEU A 465 -8.07 -27.78 -15.13
C LEU A 465 -7.06 -28.86 -15.54
N LEU A 466 -5.97 -29.02 -14.76
CA LEU A 466 -5.02 -30.13 -14.95
C LEU A 466 -5.73 -31.48 -15.00
N ILE A 467 -6.64 -31.74 -14.05
CA ILE A 467 -7.43 -32.99 -14.04
C ILE A 467 -8.37 -33.04 -15.25
N GLN A 468 -9.08 -31.96 -15.54
CA GLN A 468 -10.07 -31.93 -16.61
C GLN A 468 -9.45 -32.16 -18.00
N ASP A 469 -8.36 -31.49 -18.33
CA ASP A 469 -7.73 -31.53 -19.65
C ASP A 469 -7.06 -32.89 -19.92
N ASN A 470 -6.73 -33.63 -18.86
CA ASN A 470 -6.02 -34.90 -18.93
C ASN A 470 -6.87 -36.12 -18.56
N THR A 471 -8.20 -35.96 -18.49
CA THR A 471 -9.17 -37.06 -18.29
C THR A 471 -10.19 -37.22 -19.42
N VAL A 472 -10.13 -36.37 -20.45
CA VAL A 472 -11.11 -36.31 -21.57
C VAL A 472 -11.23 -37.65 -22.32
N ASP A 473 -10.11 -38.29 -22.64
CA ASP A 473 -10.09 -39.50 -23.47
C ASP A 473 -10.30 -40.81 -22.69
N SER A 474 -10.80 -40.74 -21.45
CA SER A 474 -11.00 -41.87 -20.51
C SER A 474 -9.73 -42.64 -20.10
N ASN A 475 -8.61 -42.47 -20.80
CA ASN A 475 -7.31 -43.00 -20.41
C ASN A 475 -6.64 -42.08 -19.37
N THR A 476 -6.82 -42.40 -18.09
CA THR A 476 -6.23 -41.62 -17.00
C THR A 476 -4.79 -42.00 -16.65
N GLU A 477 -4.20 -43.00 -17.33
CA GLU A 477 -2.89 -43.54 -16.97
C GLU A 477 -1.76 -42.49 -16.99
N PRO A 478 -1.64 -41.62 -18.01
CA PRO A 478 -0.62 -40.57 -18.02
C PRO A 478 -0.76 -39.62 -16.82
N LEU A 479 -1.99 -39.25 -16.47
CA LEU A 479 -2.27 -38.37 -15.33
C LEU A 479 -1.96 -39.06 -13.99
N LYS A 480 -2.24 -40.37 -13.84
CA LYS A 480 -1.85 -41.13 -12.63
C LYS A 480 -0.34 -41.18 -12.45
N MET A 481 0.40 -41.42 -13.54
CA MET A 481 1.87 -41.38 -13.50
C MET A 481 2.37 -39.98 -13.12
N PHE A 482 1.77 -38.93 -13.66
CA PHE A 482 2.12 -37.54 -13.35
C PHE A 482 1.82 -37.19 -11.89
N ALA A 483 0.63 -37.53 -11.39
CA ALA A 483 0.24 -37.35 -9.99
C ALA A 483 1.17 -38.10 -9.01
N THR A 484 1.64 -39.29 -9.40
CA THR A 484 2.63 -40.05 -8.62
C THR A 484 3.99 -39.36 -8.62
N ALA A 485 4.41 -38.78 -9.74
CA ALA A 485 5.64 -37.99 -9.81
C ALA A 485 5.55 -36.73 -8.94
N ASP A 486 4.39 -36.08 -8.92
CA ASP A 486 4.10 -34.96 -8.03
C ASP A 486 4.17 -35.35 -6.55
N LEU A 487 3.59 -36.49 -6.17
CA LEU A 487 3.68 -37.00 -4.80
C LEU A 487 5.14 -37.29 -4.42
N ASN A 488 5.91 -37.93 -5.31
CA ASN A 488 7.34 -38.17 -5.09
C ASN A 488 8.11 -36.85 -4.93
N TYR A 489 7.75 -35.80 -5.68
CA TYR A 489 8.31 -34.48 -5.48
C TYR A 489 7.98 -33.92 -4.08
N VAL A 490 6.72 -34.03 -3.62
CA VAL A 490 6.32 -33.61 -2.26
C VAL A 490 7.09 -34.38 -1.19
N GLN A 491 7.24 -35.70 -1.33
CA GLN A 491 7.98 -36.60 -0.43
C GLN A 491 9.50 -36.45 -0.50
N ASN A 492 10.01 -35.45 -1.23
CA ASN A 492 11.43 -35.20 -1.45
C ASN A 492 12.17 -36.32 -2.22
N ASN A 493 11.44 -37.25 -2.83
CA ASN A 493 11.93 -38.33 -3.70
C ASN A 493 12.19 -37.83 -5.13
N THR A 494 12.96 -36.74 -5.27
CA THR A 494 13.14 -35.99 -6.54
C THR A 494 13.71 -36.83 -7.69
N LYS A 495 14.56 -37.82 -7.40
CA LYS A 495 15.11 -38.73 -8.42
C LYS A 495 14.02 -39.61 -9.02
N THR A 496 13.17 -40.20 -8.18
CA THR A 496 12.04 -41.03 -8.60
C THR A 496 11.03 -40.21 -9.39
N ALA A 497 10.73 -38.99 -8.93
CA ALA A 497 9.85 -38.07 -9.64
C ALA A 497 10.34 -37.79 -11.07
N LEU A 498 11.63 -37.46 -11.26
CA LEU A 498 12.20 -37.23 -12.61
C LEU A 498 12.09 -38.48 -13.50
N GLN A 499 12.41 -39.66 -12.98
CA GLN A 499 12.31 -40.91 -13.74
C GLN A 499 10.88 -41.20 -14.21
N GLN A 500 9.88 -40.91 -13.37
CA GLN A 500 8.46 -41.04 -13.74
C GLN A 500 8.07 -40.04 -14.81
N LEU A 501 8.46 -38.76 -14.67
CA LEU A 501 8.20 -37.72 -15.68
C LEU A 501 8.82 -38.04 -17.06
N ASP A 502 10.04 -38.57 -17.07
CA ASP A 502 10.71 -39.04 -18.29
C ASP A 502 9.97 -40.23 -18.92
N SER A 503 9.46 -41.15 -18.08
CA SER A 503 8.70 -42.32 -18.55
C SER A 503 7.39 -41.93 -19.22
N ILE A 504 6.68 -40.92 -18.70
CA ILE A 504 5.44 -40.42 -19.32
C ILE A 504 5.73 -39.90 -20.73
N SER A 505 6.80 -39.14 -20.89
CA SER A 505 7.21 -38.57 -22.19
C SER A 505 7.56 -39.65 -23.23
N LEU A 506 8.06 -40.81 -22.78
CA LEU A 506 8.42 -41.95 -23.63
C LEU A 506 7.20 -42.80 -24.00
N LEU A 507 6.33 -43.09 -23.04
CA LEU A 507 5.17 -43.96 -23.22
C LEU A 507 4.00 -43.23 -23.91
N PHE A 508 3.88 -41.92 -23.70
CA PHE A 508 2.80 -41.07 -24.21
C PHE A 508 3.37 -39.83 -24.90
N PRO A 509 4.06 -40.00 -26.06
CA PRO A 509 4.68 -38.88 -26.75
C PRO A 509 3.63 -37.86 -27.23
N LYS A 510 3.92 -36.56 -27.07
CA LYS A 510 3.03 -35.43 -27.43
C LYS A 510 1.68 -35.41 -26.69
N HIS A 511 1.65 -35.97 -25.47
CA HIS A 511 0.48 -35.81 -24.59
C HIS A 511 0.30 -34.34 -24.19
N SER A 512 -0.94 -33.96 -23.85
CA SER A 512 -1.30 -32.65 -23.29
C SER A 512 -0.62 -32.31 -21.96
N LEU A 513 0.08 -33.26 -21.32
CA LEU A 513 0.86 -33.04 -20.08
C LEU A 513 2.28 -32.50 -20.35
N SER A 514 2.62 -32.20 -21.61
CA SER A 514 4.00 -31.90 -21.97
C SER A 514 4.51 -30.62 -21.30
N ASP A 515 3.69 -29.58 -21.24
CA ASP A 515 3.94 -28.34 -20.49
C ASP A 515 4.02 -28.58 -18.98
N ASP A 516 3.07 -29.34 -18.41
CA ASP A 516 3.04 -29.74 -17.01
C ASP A 516 4.32 -30.48 -16.59
N ILE A 517 4.78 -31.42 -17.43
CA ILE A 517 6.02 -32.19 -17.22
C ILE A 517 7.24 -31.27 -17.22
N LEU A 518 7.33 -30.35 -18.18
CA LEU A 518 8.44 -29.39 -18.26
C LEU A 518 8.44 -28.46 -17.05
N TYR A 519 7.27 -27.94 -16.67
CA TYR A 519 7.12 -27.08 -15.51
C TYR A 519 7.49 -27.82 -14.21
N LYS A 520 7.05 -29.08 -14.05
CA LYS A 520 7.40 -29.91 -12.89
C LYS A 520 8.90 -30.19 -12.81
N LYS A 521 9.54 -30.51 -13.94
CA LYS A 521 11.00 -30.66 -14.00
C LYS A 521 11.69 -29.38 -13.55
N ALA A 522 11.24 -28.21 -14.01
CA ALA A 522 11.77 -26.92 -13.55
C ALA A 522 11.68 -26.78 -12.02
N GLN A 523 10.53 -27.10 -11.42
CA GLN A 523 10.33 -27.08 -9.96
C GLN A 523 11.24 -28.06 -9.22
N ILE A 524 11.48 -29.25 -9.77
CA ILE A 524 12.40 -30.24 -9.18
C ILE A 524 13.84 -29.72 -9.19
N TYR A 525 14.32 -29.21 -10.33
CA TYR A 525 15.68 -28.66 -10.44
C TYR A 525 15.86 -27.40 -9.59
N TYR A 526 14.83 -26.56 -9.49
CA TYR A 526 14.82 -25.41 -8.58
C TYR A 526 15.01 -25.85 -7.12
N ARG A 527 14.26 -26.86 -6.67
CA ARG A 527 14.40 -27.41 -5.31
C ARG A 527 15.78 -28.00 -5.06
N LYS A 528 16.38 -28.62 -6.08
CA LYS A 528 17.76 -29.14 -6.04
C LYS A 528 18.84 -28.04 -6.09
N LYS A 529 18.45 -26.76 -6.14
CA LYS A 529 19.32 -25.59 -6.31
C LYS A 529 20.12 -25.58 -7.62
N ASP A 530 19.70 -26.38 -8.60
CA ASP A 530 20.23 -26.36 -9.96
C ASP A 530 19.42 -25.34 -10.77
N TYR A 531 19.67 -24.07 -10.45
CA TYR A 531 18.89 -22.95 -10.97
C TYR A 531 19.08 -22.76 -12.48
N GLN A 532 20.25 -23.10 -13.03
CA GLN A 532 20.50 -23.06 -14.47
C GLN A 532 19.59 -24.05 -15.20
N THR A 533 19.51 -25.30 -14.73
CA THR A 533 18.64 -26.30 -15.37
C THR A 533 17.16 -25.96 -15.16
N ALA A 534 16.78 -25.43 -13.99
CA ALA A 534 15.42 -24.95 -13.75
C ALA A 534 15.01 -23.85 -14.74
N ALA A 535 15.89 -22.86 -14.98
CA ALA A 535 15.65 -21.79 -15.94
C ALA A 535 15.45 -22.32 -17.36
N LEU A 536 16.23 -23.31 -17.78
CA LEU A 536 16.07 -23.94 -19.10
C LEU A 536 14.69 -24.59 -19.26
N TYR A 537 14.20 -25.29 -18.23
CA TYR A 537 12.87 -25.91 -18.29
C TYR A 537 11.74 -24.88 -18.26
N PHE A 538 11.83 -23.83 -17.43
CA PHE A 538 10.84 -22.75 -17.47
C PHE A 538 10.83 -22.03 -18.82
N GLN A 539 12.01 -21.77 -19.39
CA GLN A 539 12.14 -21.16 -20.71
C GLN A 539 11.46 -22.01 -21.81
N LYS A 540 11.60 -23.34 -21.76
CA LYS A 540 10.89 -24.24 -22.69
C LYS A 540 9.38 -24.13 -22.58
N VAL A 541 8.83 -24.05 -21.38
CA VAL A 541 7.37 -23.83 -21.20
C VAL A 541 6.96 -22.49 -21.82
N VAL A 542 7.73 -21.42 -21.60
CA VAL A 542 7.44 -20.09 -22.17
C VAL A 542 7.51 -20.09 -23.70
N ASP A 543 8.47 -20.80 -24.28
CA ASP A 543 8.72 -20.78 -25.73
C ASP A 543 7.78 -21.71 -26.50
N GLU A 544 7.46 -22.88 -25.94
CA GLU A 544 6.66 -23.91 -26.61
C GLU A 544 5.18 -23.87 -26.22
N TYR A 545 4.84 -23.38 -25.02
CA TYR A 545 3.50 -23.45 -24.42
C TYR A 545 3.07 -22.12 -23.76
N GLY A 546 3.65 -20.99 -24.20
CA GLY A 546 3.35 -19.68 -23.61
C GLY A 546 1.90 -19.21 -23.77
N SER A 547 1.11 -19.81 -24.67
CA SER A 547 -0.33 -19.54 -24.78
C SER A 547 -1.19 -20.33 -23.80
N ASP A 548 -0.61 -21.36 -23.17
CA ASP A 548 -1.34 -22.35 -22.38
C ASP A 548 -1.40 -21.91 -20.91
N ILE A 549 -2.12 -22.67 -20.08
CA ILE A 549 -2.46 -22.30 -18.70
C ILE A 549 -1.20 -22.02 -17.85
N LEU A 550 -0.07 -22.68 -18.13
CA LEU A 550 1.17 -22.51 -17.38
C LEU A 550 2.12 -21.44 -17.94
N GLY A 551 1.78 -20.79 -19.05
CA GLY A 551 2.66 -19.84 -19.73
C GLY A 551 3.03 -18.63 -18.87
N ASP A 552 2.08 -18.09 -18.12
CA ASP A 552 2.30 -16.98 -17.20
C ASP A 552 3.08 -17.45 -15.96
N ASN A 553 2.69 -18.56 -15.36
CA ASN A 553 3.38 -19.21 -14.23
C ASN A 553 4.87 -19.40 -14.54
N ALA A 554 5.20 -19.97 -15.70
CA ALA A 554 6.58 -20.21 -16.13
C ALA A 554 7.37 -18.91 -16.35
N LEU A 555 6.77 -17.92 -17.02
CA LEU A 555 7.45 -16.64 -17.28
C LEU A 555 7.73 -15.88 -15.98
N TYR A 556 6.77 -15.88 -15.05
CA TYR A 556 6.93 -15.26 -13.74
C TYR A 556 8.05 -15.93 -12.92
N GLN A 557 8.04 -17.27 -12.84
CA GLN A 557 9.10 -18.01 -12.13
C GLN A 557 10.46 -17.79 -12.76
N LEU A 558 10.56 -17.77 -14.10
CA LEU A 558 11.79 -17.50 -14.82
C LEU A 558 12.34 -16.09 -14.54
N ALA A 559 11.47 -15.07 -14.49
CA ALA A 559 11.86 -13.70 -14.16
C ALA A 559 12.44 -13.62 -12.74
N LYS A 560 11.74 -14.19 -11.75
CA LYS A 560 12.19 -14.25 -10.35
C LYS A 560 13.49 -15.01 -10.18
N LEU A 561 13.64 -16.13 -10.89
CA LEU A 561 14.84 -16.95 -10.87
C LEU A 561 16.06 -16.18 -11.37
N ASN A 562 15.88 -15.43 -12.47
CA ASN A 562 16.92 -14.55 -13.01
C ASN A 562 17.29 -13.43 -12.05
N GLN A 563 16.30 -12.81 -11.40
CA GLN A 563 16.53 -11.72 -10.45
C GLN A 563 17.29 -12.17 -9.21
N ASN A 564 16.84 -13.28 -8.59
CA ASN A 564 17.21 -13.59 -7.20
C ASN A 564 18.32 -14.64 -7.08
N GLN A 565 18.30 -15.70 -7.89
CA GLN A 565 19.24 -16.82 -7.75
C GLN A 565 20.36 -16.78 -8.79
N LEU A 566 20.06 -16.35 -10.02
CA LEU A 566 21.05 -16.25 -11.09
C LEU A 566 21.75 -14.87 -11.12
N ASN A 567 21.32 -13.91 -10.30
CA ASN A 567 21.87 -12.55 -10.22
C ASN A 567 21.97 -11.86 -11.60
N ASN A 568 20.91 -12.01 -12.41
CA ASN A 568 20.80 -11.43 -13.74
C ASN A 568 19.62 -10.44 -13.82
N PRO A 569 19.75 -9.25 -13.22
CA PRO A 569 18.65 -8.27 -13.13
C PRO A 569 18.22 -7.74 -14.50
N GLU A 570 19.13 -7.65 -15.48
CA GLU A 570 18.80 -7.19 -16.84
C GLU A 570 17.92 -8.19 -17.58
N ALA A 571 18.19 -9.49 -17.45
CA ALA A 571 17.31 -10.52 -17.99
C ALA A 571 15.96 -10.53 -17.27
N ALA A 572 15.97 -10.44 -15.93
CA ALA A 572 14.74 -10.38 -15.15
C ALA A 572 13.85 -9.20 -15.56
N LYS A 573 14.43 -8.02 -15.77
CA LYS A 573 13.73 -6.82 -16.23
C LYS A 573 13.00 -7.06 -17.56
N LYS A 574 13.67 -7.65 -18.54
CA LYS A 574 13.05 -7.99 -19.85
C LYS A 574 11.93 -9.03 -19.72
N LEU A 575 12.09 -10.00 -18.82
CA LEU A 575 11.07 -11.03 -18.60
C LEU A 575 9.83 -10.46 -17.91
N TYR A 576 9.99 -9.56 -16.93
CA TYR A 576 8.87 -8.85 -16.33
C TYR A 576 8.17 -7.91 -17.31
N GLU A 577 8.91 -7.23 -18.18
CA GLU A 577 8.34 -6.41 -19.27
C GLU A 577 7.49 -7.29 -20.21
N LYS A 578 8.05 -8.40 -20.71
CA LYS A 578 7.32 -9.38 -21.53
C LYS A 578 6.06 -9.89 -20.82
N PHE A 579 6.14 -10.14 -19.51
CA PHE A 579 4.99 -10.59 -18.73
C PHE A 579 3.87 -9.55 -18.72
N ILE A 580 4.21 -8.28 -18.48
CA ILE A 580 3.24 -7.18 -18.43
C ILE A 580 2.53 -7.01 -19.77
N ASP A 581 3.26 -7.17 -20.88
CA ASP A 581 2.72 -7.04 -22.23
C ASP A 581 1.84 -8.24 -22.63
N THR A 582 2.19 -9.44 -22.17
CA THR A 582 1.55 -10.69 -22.63
C THR A 582 0.38 -11.10 -21.74
N TYR A 583 0.49 -10.96 -20.42
CA TYR A 583 -0.44 -11.55 -19.44
C TYR A 583 -1.16 -10.50 -18.59
N SER A 584 -1.90 -9.61 -19.25
CA SER A 584 -2.66 -8.52 -18.61
C SER A 584 -3.77 -8.98 -17.65
N GLY A 585 -4.21 -10.23 -17.75
CA GLY A 585 -5.22 -10.83 -16.85
C GLY A 585 -4.63 -11.70 -15.73
N SER A 586 -3.31 -11.88 -15.67
CA SER A 586 -2.70 -12.80 -14.69
C SER A 586 -2.68 -12.23 -13.28
N PHE A 587 -2.84 -13.12 -12.30
CA PHE A 587 -2.72 -12.82 -10.88
C PHE A 587 -1.36 -12.20 -10.51
N PHE A 588 -0.27 -12.52 -11.24
CA PHE A 588 1.07 -12.01 -10.94
C PHE A 588 1.34 -10.60 -11.50
N LEU A 589 0.43 -10.00 -12.27
CA LEU A 589 0.68 -8.74 -12.99
C LEU A 589 1.13 -7.60 -12.05
N THR A 590 0.47 -7.47 -10.90
CA THR A 590 0.77 -6.40 -9.93
C THR A 590 2.19 -6.55 -9.36
N ASP A 591 2.59 -7.77 -9.01
CA ASP A 591 3.95 -8.03 -8.52
C ASP A 591 4.98 -7.82 -9.63
N CYS A 592 4.73 -8.30 -10.85
CA CYS A 592 5.61 -8.05 -12.01
C CYS A 592 5.84 -6.55 -12.24
N ARG A 593 4.80 -5.71 -12.15
CA ARG A 593 4.94 -4.25 -12.25
C ARG A 593 5.80 -3.66 -11.13
N LYS A 594 5.61 -4.14 -9.90
CA LYS A 594 6.41 -3.70 -8.75
C LYS A 594 7.89 -4.08 -8.92
N GLN A 595 8.18 -5.33 -9.27
CA GLN A 595 9.55 -5.80 -9.50
C GLN A 595 10.21 -5.09 -10.68
N PHE A 596 9.47 -4.85 -11.77
CA PHE A 596 9.99 -4.10 -12.92
C PHE A 596 10.38 -2.65 -12.56
N ARG A 597 9.56 -1.96 -11.76
CA ARG A 597 9.87 -0.60 -11.24
C ARG A 597 11.10 -0.60 -10.33
N LEU A 598 11.20 -1.58 -9.43
CA LEU A 598 12.39 -1.77 -8.58
C LEU A 598 13.66 -1.93 -9.40
N LEU A 599 13.63 -2.79 -10.41
CA LEU A 599 14.77 -3.05 -11.29
C LEU A 599 15.09 -1.86 -12.22
N ARG A 600 14.16 -0.93 -12.42
CA ARG A 600 14.40 0.34 -13.13
C ARG A 600 15.06 1.40 -12.25
N GLY A 601 15.04 1.24 -10.93
CA GLY A 601 15.54 2.22 -9.97
C GLY A 601 14.51 3.26 -9.57
N ASP A 602 13.22 2.98 -9.76
CA ASP A 602 12.15 3.85 -9.25
C ASP A 602 12.03 3.70 -7.73
N ILE A 603 11.84 4.81 -7.02
CA ILE A 603 11.49 4.78 -5.59
C ILE A 603 10.04 4.30 -5.51
N LEU A 604 9.80 3.14 -4.88
CA LEU A 604 8.45 2.61 -4.69
C LEU A 604 7.73 3.38 -3.58
N GLU A 605 6.46 3.72 -3.86
CA GLU A 605 5.45 4.17 -2.89
C GLU A 605 5.11 3.10 -1.84
#